data_AF-Q081R5-F1
#
_entry.id   AF-Q081R5-F1
#
_cell.length_a   1.000
_cell.length_b   1.000
_cell.length_c   1.000
_cell.angle_alpha   90.00
_cell.angle_beta   90.00
_cell.angle_gamma   90.00
#
_symmetry.space_group_name_H-M   'P 1'
#
loop_
_entity.id
_entity.type
_entity.pdbx_description
1 polymer ?
#
loop_
_entity_poly.entity_id
_entity_poly.type
_entity_poly.pdbx_seq_one_letter_code
_entity_poly.pdbx_strand_id
1 'polypeptide(L)'
;MDFMLYIKFFLGLLAIINPVGLLPVFVSLTSHQTEADRQNTNRDANMAVVIILLVTAIAGHYILSMFSISLSAFRIAGGSLICIIAMSMLQGKISEVKRNQEEDRESSGMESVAVVPLALPLMAGPGAISAVIVFAAEHHQITNYIGMFLTIITLGLVSWGLFRMAPMLFKLLGKTGINVITRLMGLLMLSLGIEVIAAGVKGLFPTLIG
;
A
#
# COMPACT_ATOMS: atom_id res chain seq x y z
N MET A 1 12.43 13.52 -17.18
CA MET A 1 12.00 12.99 -15.87
C MET A 1 11.04 14.00 -15.29
N ASP A 2 9.73 13.72 -15.32
CA ASP A 2 8.75 14.63 -14.70
C ASP A 2 8.74 14.36 -13.19
N PHE A 3 9.53 15.14 -12.43
CA PHE A 3 9.71 14.94 -10.98
C PHE A 3 8.38 15.01 -10.22
N MET A 4 7.43 15.80 -10.72
CA MET A 4 6.10 15.95 -10.14
C MET A 4 5.29 14.64 -10.22
N LEU A 5 5.45 13.88 -11.30
CA LEU A 5 4.78 12.58 -11.48
C LEU A 5 5.19 11.59 -10.38
N TYR A 6 6.49 11.47 -10.12
CA TYR A 6 7.00 10.53 -9.11
C TYR A 6 6.63 10.96 -7.68
N ILE A 7 6.57 12.27 -7.40
CA ILE A 7 6.07 12.76 -6.11
C ILE A 7 4.60 12.39 -5.92
N LYS A 8 3.75 12.60 -6.93
CA LYS A 8 2.33 12.23 -6.86
C LYS A 8 2.16 10.74 -6.62
N PHE A 9 2.93 9.92 -7.33
CA PHE A 9 2.92 8.47 -7.15
C PHE A 9 3.40 8.06 -5.76
N PHE A 10 4.49 8.65 -5.26
CA PHE A 10 5.00 8.43 -3.92
C PHE A 10 3.96 8.76 -2.85
N LEU A 11 3.34 9.94 -2.93
CA LEU A 11 2.31 10.37 -1.98
C LEU A 11 1.07 9.48 -2.04
N GLY A 12 0.66 9.06 -3.23
CA GLY A 12 -0.43 8.11 -3.42
C GLY A 12 -0.14 6.76 -2.77
N LEU A 13 1.03 6.18 -3.04
CA LEU A 13 1.43 4.92 -2.40
C LEU A 13 1.60 5.05 -0.89
N LEU A 14 2.15 6.16 -0.40
CA LEU A 14 2.29 6.42 1.03
C LEU A 14 0.92 6.50 1.73
N ALA A 15 -0.05 7.15 1.10
CA ALA A 15 -1.42 7.19 1.59
C ALA A 15 -2.07 5.80 1.59
N ILE A 16 -1.83 4.99 0.53
CA ILE A 16 -2.39 3.63 0.38
C ILE A 16 -1.83 2.65 1.40
N ILE A 17 -0.50 2.61 1.55
CA ILE A 17 0.16 1.74 2.52
C ILE A 17 -0.18 2.20 3.94
N ASN A 18 -0.17 3.52 4.18
CA ASN A 18 -0.39 4.17 5.47
C ASN A 18 0.45 3.52 6.61
N PRO A 19 1.78 3.59 6.53
CA PRO A 19 2.65 3.00 7.55
C PRO A 19 2.38 3.57 8.96
N VAL A 20 1.94 4.83 9.06
CA VAL A 20 1.58 5.45 10.35
C VAL A 20 0.36 4.76 10.99
N GLY A 21 -0.67 4.46 10.20
CA GLY A 21 -1.84 3.71 10.68
C GLY A 21 -1.54 2.25 11.03
N LEU A 22 -0.46 1.69 10.49
CA LEU A 22 0.00 0.33 10.80
C LEU A 22 0.88 0.26 12.06
N LEU A 23 1.31 1.39 12.64
CA LEU A 23 2.13 1.40 13.86
C LEU A 23 1.53 0.61 15.03
N PRO A 24 0.22 0.72 15.37
CA PRO A 24 -0.37 -0.06 16.45
C PRO A 24 -0.32 -1.57 16.17
N VAL A 25 -0.50 -1.97 14.91
CA VAL A 25 -0.45 -3.37 14.47
C VAL A 25 0.98 -3.90 14.59
N PHE A 26 1.95 -3.15 14.06
CA PHE A 26 3.36 -3.51 14.16
C PHE A 26 3.82 -3.64 15.62
N VAL A 27 3.49 -2.67 16.49
CA VAL A 27 3.81 -2.72 17.92
C VAL A 27 3.13 -3.90 18.61
N SER A 28 1.88 -4.22 18.25
CA SER A 28 1.17 -5.37 18.80
C SER A 28 1.84 -6.70 18.41
N LEU A 29 2.17 -6.88 17.13
CA LEU A 29 2.75 -8.11 16.60
C LEU A 29 4.19 -8.35 17.10
N THR A 30 4.91 -7.28 17.41
CA THR A 30 6.32 -7.34 17.85
C THR A 30 6.49 -7.13 19.36
N SER A 31 5.38 -7.09 20.11
CA SER A 31 5.40 -6.82 21.56
C SER A 31 6.13 -7.88 22.39
N HIS A 32 6.19 -9.13 21.90
CA HIS A 32 6.87 -10.25 22.55
C HIS A 32 8.33 -10.42 22.11
N GLN A 33 8.80 -9.63 21.14
CA GLN A 33 10.13 -9.75 20.55
C GLN A 33 11.16 -8.90 21.28
N THR A 34 12.44 -9.29 21.21
CA THR A 34 13.53 -8.42 21.61
C THR A 34 13.67 -7.22 20.66
N GLU A 35 14.40 -6.18 21.08
CA GLU A 35 14.65 -5.01 20.22
C GLU A 35 15.36 -5.40 18.91
N ALA A 36 16.28 -6.36 18.98
CA ALA A 36 17.01 -6.86 17.81
C ALA A 36 16.07 -7.63 16.86
N ASP A 37 15.26 -8.54 17.41
CA ASP A 37 14.30 -9.32 16.62
C ASP A 37 13.25 -8.43 15.96
N ARG A 38 12.75 -7.42 16.68
CA ARG A 38 11.80 -6.44 16.11
C ARG A 38 12.40 -5.66 14.95
N GLN A 39 13.68 -5.32 15.01
CA GLN A 39 14.35 -4.64 13.91
C GLN A 39 14.58 -5.56 12.71
N ASN A 40 14.78 -6.86 12.94
CA ASN A 40 14.80 -7.86 11.87
C ASN A 40 13.42 -7.99 11.22
N THR A 41 12.35 -8.17 12.00
CA THR A 41 10.97 -8.19 11.49
C THR A 41 10.63 -6.93 10.69
N ASN A 42 11.05 -5.75 11.15
CA ASN A 42 10.88 -4.50 10.40
C ASN A 42 11.59 -4.54 9.04
N ARG A 43 12.85 -4.99 9.00
CA ARG A 43 13.63 -5.10 7.76
C ARG A 43 12.99 -6.09 6.80
N ASP A 44 12.64 -7.27 7.28
CA ASP A 44 12.08 -8.35 6.48
C ASP A 44 10.73 -7.97 5.90
N ALA A 45 9.84 -7.37 6.71
CA ALA A 45 8.54 -6.89 6.24
C ALA A 45 8.67 -5.82 5.15
N ASN A 46 9.52 -4.80 5.35
CA ASN A 46 9.70 -3.74 4.36
C ASN A 46 10.38 -4.25 3.08
N MET A 47 11.35 -5.16 3.23
CA MET A 47 12.02 -5.79 2.08
C MET A 47 11.03 -6.62 1.27
N ALA A 48 10.19 -7.43 1.93
CA ALA A 48 9.14 -8.19 1.29
C ALA A 48 8.17 -7.27 0.53
N VAL A 49 7.70 -6.18 1.14
CA VAL A 49 6.82 -5.19 0.48
C VAL A 49 7.46 -4.62 -0.77
N VAL A 50 8.72 -4.18 -0.70
CA VAL A 50 9.44 -3.64 -1.85
C VAL A 50 9.53 -4.69 -2.95
N ILE A 51 9.93 -5.92 -2.63
CA ILE A 51 10.04 -7.02 -3.60
C ILE A 51 8.68 -7.28 -4.26
N ILE A 52 7.59 -7.41 -3.48
CA ILE A 52 6.26 -7.66 -4.00
C ILE A 52 5.82 -6.56 -4.96
N LEU A 53 6.00 -5.29 -4.58
CA LEU A 53 5.62 -4.16 -5.44
C LEU A 53 6.48 -4.10 -6.71
N LEU A 54 7.79 -4.37 -6.63
CA LEU A 54 8.66 -4.41 -7.80
C LEU A 54 8.30 -5.56 -8.75
N VAL A 55 8.04 -6.75 -8.23
CA VAL A 55 7.60 -7.92 -9.02
C VAL A 55 6.27 -7.62 -9.69
N THR A 56 5.33 -7.05 -8.94
CA THR A 56 4.01 -6.66 -9.45
C THR A 56 4.12 -5.59 -10.53
N ALA A 57 5.01 -4.62 -10.39
CA ALA A 57 5.24 -3.57 -11.38
C ALA A 57 5.68 -4.12 -12.75
N ILE A 58 6.44 -5.22 -12.75
CA ILE A 58 6.89 -5.89 -13.98
C ILE A 58 5.83 -6.86 -14.48
N ALA A 59 5.29 -7.70 -13.59
CA ALA A 59 4.39 -8.79 -13.93
C ALA A 59 2.95 -8.33 -14.24
N GLY A 60 2.52 -7.19 -13.69
CA GLY A 60 1.13 -6.75 -13.70
C GLY A 60 0.52 -6.63 -15.09
N HIS A 61 1.24 -6.03 -16.04
CA HIS A 61 0.77 -5.93 -17.43
C HIS A 61 0.59 -7.29 -18.09
N TYR A 62 1.53 -8.22 -17.87
CA TYR A 62 1.43 -9.59 -18.38
C TYR A 62 0.22 -10.31 -17.80
N ILE A 63 -0.02 -10.19 -16.49
CA ILE A 63 -1.21 -10.77 -15.84
C ILE A 63 -2.49 -10.22 -16.48
N LEU A 64 -2.61 -8.90 -16.62
CA LEU A 64 -3.80 -8.29 -17.23
C LEU A 64 -4.03 -8.78 -18.67
N SER A 65 -2.96 -8.88 -19.48
CA SER A 65 -3.06 -9.39 -20.85
C SER A 65 -3.48 -10.87 -20.91
N MET A 66 -3.00 -11.70 -19.98
CA MET A 66 -3.33 -13.13 -19.94
C MET A 66 -4.82 -13.37 -19.67
N PHE A 67 -5.41 -12.55 -18.80
CA PHE A 67 -6.85 -12.58 -18.52
C PHE A 67 -7.69 -11.72 -19.47
N SER A 68 -7.07 -11.07 -20.47
CA SER A 68 -7.74 -10.13 -21.38
C SER A 68 -8.52 -9.03 -20.64
N ILE A 69 -8.00 -8.58 -19.49
CA ILE A 69 -8.61 -7.51 -18.68
C ILE A 69 -8.08 -6.16 -19.18
N SER A 70 -8.99 -5.24 -19.52
CA SER A 70 -8.59 -3.90 -19.92
C SER A 70 -8.04 -3.10 -18.75
N LEU A 71 -7.06 -2.23 -19.02
CA LEU A 71 -6.51 -1.32 -18.00
C LEU A 71 -7.60 -0.45 -17.37
N SER A 72 -8.57 0.00 -18.17
CA SER A 72 -9.72 0.79 -17.73
C SER A 72 -10.60 0.04 -16.72
N ALA A 73 -10.90 -1.25 -16.97
CA ALA A 73 -11.63 -2.08 -16.03
C ALA A 73 -10.83 -2.32 -14.74
N PHE A 74 -9.52 -2.56 -14.88
CA PHE A 74 -8.64 -2.76 -13.73
C PHE A 74 -8.53 -1.51 -12.85
N ARG A 75 -8.51 -0.30 -13.44
CA ARG A 75 -8.59 0.96 -12.71
C ARG A 75 -9.86 1.07 -11.88
N ILE A 76 -11.02 0.72 -12.45
CA ILE A 76 -12.29 0.79 -11.71
C ILE A 76 -12.26 -0.19 -10.52
N ALA A 77 -11.80 -1.43 -10.73
CA ALA A 77 -11.68 -2.42 -9.67
C ALA A 77 -10.69 -1.97 -8.57
N GLY A 78 -9.51 -1.52 -8.97
CA GLY A 78 -8.46 -1.01 -8.09
C GLY A 78 -8.87 0.21 -7.29
N GLY A 79 -9.43 1.21 -7.98
CA GLY A 79 -9.95 2.42 -7.35
C GLY A 79 -11.12 2.11 -6.39
N SER A 80 -12.00 1.17 -6.74
CA SER A 80 -13.08 0.72 -5.83
C SER A 80 -12.51 0.10 -4.55
N LEU A 81 -11.47 -0.71 -4.67
CA LEU A 81 -10.79 -1.29 -3.52
C LEU A 81 -10.10 -0.23 -2.66
N ILE A 82 -9.42 0.74 -3.27
CA ILE A 82 -8.85 1.89 -2.56
C ILE A 82 -9.95 2.65 -1.80
N CYS A 83 -11.11 2.89 -2.43
CA CYS A 83 -12.25 3.54 -1.78
C CYS A 83 -12.78 2.73 -0.58
N ILE A 84 -12.87 1.39 -0.69
CA ILE A 84 -13.30 0.51 0.41
C ILE A 84 -12.32 0.60 1.59
N ILE A 85 -11.01 0.53 1.32
CA ILE A 85 -9.96 0.66 2.35
C ILE A 85 -9.98 2.06 2.97
N ALA A 86 -10.19 3.10 2.15
CA ALA A 86 -10.30 4.47 2.61
C ALA A 86 -11.50 4.68 3.53
N MET A 87 -12.65 4.11 3.18
CA MET A 87 -13.86 4.15 4.01
C MET A 87 -13.65 3.46 5.36
N SER A 88 -12.97 2.32 5.39
CA SER A 88 -12.64 1.65 6.66
C SER A 88 -11.67 2.48 7.53
N MET A 89 -10.74 3.21 6.91
CA MET A 89 -9.86 4.16 7.60
C MET A 89 -10.63 5.33 8.20
N LEU A 90 -11.61 5.89 7.48
CA LEU A 90 -12.49 6.95 8.00
C LEU A 90 -13.31 6.48 9.21
N GLN A 91 -13.75 5.22 9.19
CA GLN A 91 -14.49 4.59 10.28
C GLN A 91 -13.59 4.17 11.46
N GLY A 92 -12.27 4.20 11.31
CA GLY A 92 -11.31 3.73 12.32
C GLY A 92 -11.24 2.20 12.45
N LYS A 93 -11.63 1.46 11.40
CA LYS A 93 -11.75 0.00 11.36
C LYS A 93 -10.70 -0.68 10.46
N ILE A 94 -9.49 -0.11 10.34
CA ILE A 94 -8.44 -0.67 9.45
C ILE A 94 -8.22 -2.16 9.69
N SER A 95 -8.17 -2.55 10.96
CA SER A 95 -7.88 -3.91 11.39
C SER A 95 -8.92 -4.93 10.90
N GLU A 96 -10.14 -4.53 10.58
CA GLU A 96 -11.19 -5.47 10.11
C GLU A 96 -11.11 -5.72 8.60
N VAL A 97 -10.61 -4.76 7.81
CA VAL A 97 -10.58 -4.87 6.35
C VAL A 97 -9.25 -5.42 5.84
N LYS A 98 -8.14 -5.08 6.50
CA LYS A 98 -6.82 -5.53 6.07
C LYS A 98 -6.30 -6.75 6.86
N ARG A 99 -7.02 -7.25 7.87
CA ARG A 99 -6.58 -8.38 8.70
C ARG A 99 -7.60 -9.51 8.61
N ASN A 100 -7.17 -10.67 8.16
CA ASN A 100 -7.99 -11.87 8.17
C ASN A 100 -7.70 -12.63 9.47
N GLN A 101 -8.69 -12.75 10.37
CA GLN A 101 -8.48 -13.37 11.69
C GLN A 101 -8.10 -14.86 11.62
N GLU A 102 -8.37 -15.51 10.48
CA GLU A 102 -7.96 -16.89 10.20
C GLU A 102 -6.46 -16.98 9.82
N GLU A 103 -5.92 -16.01 9.07
CA GLU A 103 -4.48 -15.97 8.70
C GLU A 103 -3.58 -15.73 9.91
N ASP A 104 -4.05 -14.98 10.92
CA ASP A 104 -3.33 -14.76 12.18
C ASP A 104 -3.08 -16.06 12.96
N ARG A 105 -3.91 -17.10 12.77
CA ARG A 105 -3.79 -18.38 13.50
C ARG A 105 -2.77 -19.32 12.88
N GLU A 106 -2.48 -19.18 11.59
CA GLU A 106 -1.53 -20.03 10.86
C GLU A 106 -0.08 -19.53 10.98
N SER A 107 0.11 -18.23 11.27
CA SER A 107 1.42 -17.59 11.37
C SER A 107 2.11 -17.82 12.72
N SER A 108 2.64 -19.02 12.95
CA SER A 108 3.26 -19.45 14.22
C SER A 108 4.81 -19.40 14.23
N GLY A 109 5.43 -18.51 13.45
CA GLY A 109 6.88 -18.30 13.43
C GLY A 109 7.32 -16.83 13.24
N MET A 110 8.51 -16.46 13.74
CA MET A 110 9.07 -15.09 13.65
C MET A 110 9.23 -14.59 12.20
N GLU A 111 9.64 -15.46 11.27
CA GLU A 111 9.69 -15.15 9.83
C GLU A 111 8.29 -14.99 9.22
N SER A 112 7.33 -15.78 9.72
CA SER A 112 5.95 -15.75 9.24
C SER A 112 5.29 -14.40 9.53
N VAL A 113 5.49 -13.82 10.72
CA VAL A 113 4.89 -12.52 11.11
C VAL A 113 5.35 -11.35 10.23
N ALA A 114 6.60 -11.37 9.76
CA ALA A 114 7.15 -10.32 8.89
C ALA A 114 6.49 -10.33 7.51
N VAL A 115 6.24 -11.52 6.96
CA VAL A 115 5.68 -11.70 5.62
C VAL A 115 4.14 -11.68 5.66
N VAL A 116 3.53 -12.33 6.65
CA VAL A 116 2.08 -12.41 6.89
C VAL A 116 1.77 -12.11 8.37
N PRO A 117 0.96 -11.09 8.71
CA PRO A 117 0.16 -10.23 7.84
C PRO A 117 0.85 -8.90 7.43
N LEU A 118 2.06 -8.60 7.93
CA LEU A 118 2.69 -7.27 7.82
C LEU A 118 2.98 -6.87 6.37
N ALA A 119 3.77 -7.65 5.64
CA ALA A 119 4.05 -7.37 4.24
C ALA A 119 2.81 -7.63 3.36
N LEU A 120 2.21 -8.80 3.51
CA LEU A 120 0.94 -9.21 2.89
C LEU A 120 -0.06 -9.59 3.97
N PRO A 121 -1.31 -9.10 3.97
CA PRO A 121 -1.92 -8.15 3.03
C PRO A 121 -1.89 -6.68 3.50
N LEU A 122 -1.28 -6.36 4.66
CA LEU A 122 -1.43 -5.04 5.28
C LEU A 122 -0.75 -3.90 4.50
N MET A 123 0.50 -4.10 4.08
CA MET A 123 1.31 -3.09 3.38
C MET A 123 1.24 -3.22 1.86
N ALA A 124 1.69 -4.35 1.29
CA ALA A 124 1.59 -4.67 -0.13
C ALA A 124 0.21 -5.28 -0.46
N GLY A 125 -0.85 -4.72 0.13
CA GLY A 125 -2.21 -5.17 -0.07
C GLY A 125 -2.71 -4.90 -1.50
N PRO A 126 -3.90 -5.42 -1.83
CA PRO A 126 -4.43 -5.37 -3.20
C PRO A 126 -4.64 -3.93 -3.73
N GLY A 127 -4.82 -2.93 -2.85
CA GLY A 127 -4.86 -1.51 -3.23
C GLY A 127 -3.50 -0.96 -3.69
N ALA A 128 -2.41 -1.30 -2.98
CA ALA A 128 -1.06 -0.88 -3.35
C ALA A 128 -0.58 -1.59 -4.63
N ILE A 129 -0.84 -2.90 -4.72
CA ILE A 129 -0.60 -3.71 -5.92
C ILE A 129 -1.32 -3.08 -7.12
N SER A 130 -2.62 -2.79 -7.00
CA SER A 130 -3.37 -2.20 -8.11
C SER A 130 -2.82 -0.84 -8.54
N ALA A 131 -2.49 0.05 -7.61
CA ALA A 131 -1.90 1.35 -7.92
C ALA A 131 -0.57 1.24 -8.68
N VAL A 132 0.30 0.30 -8.28
CA VAL A 132 1.57 0.04 -8.98
C VAL A 132 1.34 -0.48 -10.39
N ILE A 133 0.41 -1.44 -10.58
CA ILE A 133 0.09 -1.97 -11.92
C ILE A 133 -0.45 -0.86 -12.83
N VAL A 134 -1.38 -0.04 -12.33
CA VAL A 134 -1.95 1.07 -13.10
C VAL A 134 -0.87 2.06 -13.51
N PHE A 135 0.01 2.45 -12.58
CA PHE A 135 1.11 3.37 -12.87
C PHE A 135 2.09 2.82 -13.91
N ALA A 136 2.48 1.54 -13.77
CA ALA A 136 3.37 0.86 -14.70
C ALA A 136 2.76 0.74 -16.11
N ALA A 137 1.45 0.47 -16.19
CA ALA A 137 0.73 0.34 -17.45
C ALA A 137 0.48 1.68 -18.17
N GLU A 138 0.53 2.81 -17.46
CA GLU A 138 0.44 4.14 -18.08
C GLU A 138 1.78 4.60 -18.66
N HIS A 139 2.90 4.09 -18.14
CA HIS A 139 4.22 4.64 -18.36
C HIS A 139 5.22 3.59 -18.85
N HIS A 140 5.07 3.15 -20.09
CA HIS A 140 5.89 2.08 -20.69
C HIS A 140 7.36 2.42 -20.98
N GLN A 141 7.79 3.67 -20.77
CA GLN A 141 9.19 4.04 -21.02
C GLN A 141 10.12 3.49 -19.93
N ILE A 142 11.29 2.98 -20.32
CA ILE A 142 12.31 2.45 -19.40
C ILE A 142 12.68 3.47 -18.30
N THR A 143 12.78 4.76 -18.67
CA THR A 143 13.05 5.85 -17.72
C THR A 143 11.99 5.94 -16.60
N ASN A 144 10.72 5.66 -16.92
CA ASN A 144 9.65 5.68 -15.94
C ASN A 144 9.65 4.44 -15.05
N TYR A 145 10.07 3.28 -15.55
CA TYR A 145 10.31 2.10 -14.72
C TYR A 145 11.39 2.36 -13.67
N ILE A 146 12.50 3.01 -14.05
CA ILE A 146 13.57 3.38 -13.11
C ILE A 146 13.03 4.34 -12.04
N GLY A 147 12.28 5.39 -12.43
CA GLY A 147 11.68 6.33 -11.49
C GLY A 147 10.66 5.68 -10.55
N MET A 148 9.85 4.75 -11.06
CA MET A 148 8.90 3.96 -10.27
C MET A 148 9.62 3.07 -9.24
N PHE A 149 10.67 2.35 -9.66
CA PHE A 149 11.43 1.48 -8.76
C PHE A 149 12.11 2.30 -7.65
N LEU A 150 12.70 3.44 -8.00
CA LEU A 150 13.28 4.35 -7.01
C LEU A 150 12.22 4.86 -6.03
N THR A 151 11.01 5.13 -6.51
CA THR A 151 9.88 5.56 -5.68
C THR A 151 9.46 4.45 -4.70
N ILE A 152 9.33 3.21 -5.17
CA ILE A 152 8.97 2.04 -4.34
C ILE A 152 10.04 1.79 -3.27
N ILE A 153 11.32 1.84 -3.64
CA ILE A 153 12.45 1.67 -2.70
C ILE A 153 12.44 2.79 -1.66
N THR A 154 12.25 4.04 -2.08
CA THR A 154 12.19 5.21 -1.18
C THR A 154 11.02 5.06 -0.19
N LEU A 155 9.86 4.59 -0.66
CA LEU A 155 8.70 4.32 0.18
C LEU A 155 8.99 3.22 1.23
N GLY A 156 9.68 2.15 0.82
CA GLY A 156 10.14 1.10 1.73
C GLY A 156 11.10 1.64 2.80
N LEU A 157 12.03 2.52 2.42
CA LEU A 157 12.96 3.17 3.37
C LEU A 157 12.23 4.09 4.36
N VAL A 158 11.26 4.87 3.90
CA VAL A 158 10.43 5.72 4.75
C VAL A 158 9.62 4.88 5.73
N SER A 159 8.98 3.81 5.24
CA SER A 159 8.19 2.89 6.06
C SER A 159 9.06 2.17 7.10
N TRP A 160 10.25 1.71 6.71
CA TRP A 160 11.24 1.14 7.61
C TRP A 160 11.66 2.12 8.71
N GLY A 161 11.90 3.38 8.36
CA GLY A 161 12.23 4.44 9.32
C GLY A 161 11.10 4.69 10.33
N LEU A 162 9.86 4.76 9.85
CA LEU A 162 8.68 4.92 10.71
C LEU A 162 8.51 3.75 11.69
N PHE A 163 8.68 2.52 11.20
CA PHE A 163 8.58 1.32 12.03
C PHE A 163 9.73 1.19 13.03
N ARG A 164 10.93 1.63 12.66
CA ARG A 164 12.06 1.70 13.60
C ARG A 164 11.76 2.64 14.77
N MET A 165 11.06 3.75 14.49
CA MET A 165 10.62 4.70 15.49
C MET A 165 9.25 4.36 16.08
N ALA A 166 8.67 3.20 15.78
CA ALA A 166 7.29 2.88 16.13
C ALA A 166 6.95 3.01 17.62
N PRO A 167 7.77 2.51 18.57
CA PRO A 167 7.45 2.66 19.99
C PRO A 167 7.46 4.11 20.45
N MET A 168 8.37 4.92 19.89
CA MET A 168 8.47 6.35 20.20
C MET A 168 7.28 7.11 19.60
N LEU A 169 6.97 6.87 18.32
CA LEU A 169 5.82 7.46 17.64
C LEU A 169 4.50 7.05 18.30
N PHE A 170 4.36 5.79 18.71
CA PHE A 170 3.17 5.31 19.40
C PHE A 170 3.01 5.96 20.78
N LYS A 171 4.10 6.14 21.54
CA LYS A 171 4.07 6.88 22.82
C LYS A 171 3.77 8.37 22.64
N LEU A 172 4.29 8.99 21.56
CA LEU A 172 4.11 10.42 21.29
C LEU A 172 2.71 10.75 20.78
N LEU A 173 2.21 9.99 19.80
CA LEU A 173 0.92 10.24 19.13
C LEU A 173 -0.26 9.62 19.90
N GLY A 174 -0.01 8.54 20.63
CA GLY A 174 -1.05 7.73 21.26
C GLY A 174 -2.04 7.13 20.25
N LYS A 175 -3.04 6.41 20.75
CA LYS A 175 -4.09 5.81 19.91
C LYS A 175 -4.91 6.88 19.17
N THR A 176 -5.21 7.99 19.83
CA THR A 176 -6.02 9.08 19.27
C THR A 176 -5.30 9.79 18.11
N GLY A 177 -4.02 10.16 18.27
CA GLY A 177 -3.26 10.83 17.21
C GLY A 177 -3.08 9.95 15.97
N ILE A 178 -2.79 8.66 16.17
CA ILE A 178 -2.70 7.69 15.07
C ILE A 178 -4.04 7.56 14.33
N ASN A 179 -5.16 7.52 15.05
CA ASN A 179 -6.49 7.44 14.45
C ASN A 179 -6.83 8.72 13.65
N VAL A 180 -6.46 9.90 14.15
CA VAL A 180 -6.66 11.18 13.41
C VAL A 180 -5.84 11.19 12.12
N ILE A 181 -4.54 10.88 12.19
CA ILE A 181 -3.67 10.83 10.99
C ILE A 181 -4.19 9.81 9.99
N THR A 182 -4.60 8.64 10.48
CA THR A 182 -5.20 7.58 9.67
C THR A 182 -6.45 8.07 8.93
N ARG A 183 -7.36 8.78 9.61
CA ARG A 183 -8.58 9.30 8.98
C ARG A 183 -8.26 10.36 7.92
N LEU A 184 -7.25 11.19 8.16
CA LEU A 184 -6.77 12.15 7.16
C LEU A 184 -6.21 11.43 5.92
N MET A 185 -5.39 10.40 6.10
CA MET A 185 -4.92 9.55 4.99
C MET A 185 -6.09 8.84 4.29
N GLY A 186 -7.12 8.44 5.04
CA GLY A 186 -8.34 7.85 4.50
C GLY A 186 -9.09 8.80 3.59
N LEU A 187 -9.23 10.06 3.98
CA LEU A 187 -9.85 11.09 3.13
C LEU A 187 -9.06 11.31 1.83
N LEU A 188 -7.73 11.38 1.92
CA LEU A 188 -6.86 11.52 0.74
C LEU A 188 -6.96 10.30 -0.19
N MET A 189 -6.90 9.09 0.36
CA MET A 189 -7.07 7.88 -0.42
C MET A 189 -8.44 7.77 -1.08
N LEU A 190 -9.53 8.17 -0.39
CA LEU A 190 -10.86 8.14 -0.97
C LEU A 190 -10.91 9.04 -2.22
N SER A 191 -10.30 10.22 -2.14
CA SER A 191 -10.16 11.13 -3.28
C SER A 191 -9.36 10.50 -4.42
N LEU A 192 -8.22 9.86 -4.11
CA LEU A 192 -7.39 9.18 -5.11
C LEU A 192 -8.12 7.99 -5.76
N GLY A 193 -8.86 7.21 -4.97
CA GLY A 193 -9.66 6.09 -5.47
C GLY A 193 -10.73 6.55 -6.45
N ILE A 194 -11.44 7.65 -6.13
CA ILE A 194 -12.42 8.27 -7.03
C ILE A 194 -11.75 8.76 -8.32
N GLU A 195 -10.57 9.37 -8.24
CA GLU A 195 -9.81 9.83 -9.41
C GLU A 195 -9.42 8.66 -10.34
N VAL A 196 -8.96 7.54 -9.76
CA VAL A 196 -8.63 6.33 -10.51
C VAL A 196 -9.88 5.71 -11.16
N ILE A 197 -11.02 5.65 -10.45
CA ILE A 197 -12.30 5.19 -11.01
C ILE A 197 -12.72 6.09 -12.16
N ALA A 198 -12.67 7.41 -11.99
CA ALA A 198 -13.04 8.36 -13.04
C ALA A 198 -12.17 8.21 -14.29
N ALA A 199 -10.86 7.99 -14.13
CA ALA A 199 -9.95 7.69 -15.23
C ALA A 199 -10.26 6.35 -15.92
N GLY A 200 -10.71 5.34 -15.16
CA GLY A 200 -11.17 4.07 -15.71
C GLY A 200 -12.48 4.19 -16.49
N VAL A 201 -13.47 4.91 -15.95
CA VAL A 201 -14.76 5.17 -16.62
C VAL A 201 -14.54 5.93 -17.93
N LYS A 202 -13.69 6.97 -17.91
CA LYS A 202 -13.30 7.70 -19.13
C LYS A 202 -12.68 6.79 -20.19
N GLY A 203 -11.85 5.86 -19.76
CA GLY A 203 -11.22 4.88 -20.65
C GLY A 203 -12.18 3.81 -21.19
N LEU A 204 -13.28 3.50 -20.50
CA LEU A 204 -14.30 2.56 -20.98
C LEU A 204 -15.31 3.23 -21.93
N PHE A 205 -15.62 4.50 -21.71
CA PHE A 205 -16.65 5.23 -22.45
C PHE A 205 -16.11 6.51 -23.10
N PRO A 206 -15.12 6.42 -24.02
CA PRO A 206 -14.50 7.60 -24.62
C PRO A 206 -15.49 8.44 -25.45
N THR A 207 -16.52 7.82 -26.00
CA THR A 207 -17.54 8.47 -26.85
C THR A 207 -18.67 9.16 -26.06
N LEU A 208 -18.86 8.88 -24.78
CA LEU A 208 -19.89 9.52 -23.94
C LEU A 208 -19.39 10.81 -23.27
N ILE A 209 -18.09 11.11 -23.37
CA ILE A 209 -17.41 12.22 -22.67
C ILE A 209 -16.81 13.21 -23.71
N GLY A 210 -17.12 13.02 -25.00
CA GLY A 210 -16.78 13.93 -26.09
C GLY A 210 -17.83 15.01 -26.28
#